data_AF-A0A822B8L1-F1
#
_entry.id   AF-A0A822B8L1-F1
#
_cell.length_a   1.000
_cell.length_b   1.000
_cell.length_c   1.000
_cell.angle_alpha   90.00
_cell.angle_beta   90.00
_cell.angle_gamma   90.00
#
_symmetry.space_group_name_H-M   'P 1'
#
loop_
_entity.id
_entity.type
_entity.pdbx_description
1 polymer ?
#
loop_
_entity_poly.entity_id
_entity_poly.type
_entity_poly.pdbx_seq_one_letter_code
_entity_poly.pdbx_strand_id
1 'polypeptide(L)'
;MMDHSYLTNEQLQEWKNLKGNFTVTPNYIDLIIGIWNTMSWYYRPVMWRNYTFPHSFIEEFARHFYFPLDQVYCIVYLAIFITILRYLFEKLICKPLVYWLGLKAIDKKKFPESAWKCFFYTLTWSYSVYLLHYRYSYFQEPYLIWDDWSPGMHIPFDIKSMYFIQCGFYLHSVYGTLYMDYKRKDFYVMLLHHVVTMALIFVSYATR
;
A
#
# COMPACT_ATOMS: atom_id res chain seq x y z
N MET A 1 2.34 1.92 21.49
CA MET A 1 2.16 3.18 22.27
C MET A 1 3.16 4.20 21.72
N MET A 2 2.74 5.34 21.14
CA MET A 2 3.69 6.31 20.55
C MET A 2 4.72 6.75 21.61
N ASP A 3 6.01 6.68 21.28
CA ASP A 3 7.07 7.16 22.16
C ASP A 3 6.85 8.65 22.43
N HIS A 4 6.59 9.03 23.69
CA HIS A 4 6.40 10.42 24.10
C HIS A 4 7.65 11.00 24.76
N SER A 5 8.81 10.32 24.64
CA SER A 5 10.09 10.73 25.24
C SER A 5 10.54 12.16 24.86
N TYR A 6 10.08 12.66 23.70
CA TYR A 6 10.35 14.00 23.22
C TYR A 6 9.34 15.07 23.69
N LEU A 7 8.23 14.67 24.33
CA LEU A 7 7.26 15.61 24.91
C LEU A 7 7.64 15.96 26.34
N THR A 8 7.58 17.24 26.70
CA THR A 8 7.68 17.64 28.10
C THR A 8 6.50 17.09 28.89
N ASN A 9 6.67 16.92 30.21
CA ASN A 9 5.58 16.49 31.10
C ASN A 9 4.32 17.37 30.96
N GLU A 10 4.50 18.66 30.70
CA GLU A 10 3.40 19.61 30.49
C GLU A 10 2.67 19.34 29.16
N GLN A 11 3.39 19.08 28.07
CA GLN A 11 2.80 18.71 26.78
C GLN A 11 2.08 17.37 26.83
N LEU A 12 2.63 16.39 27.57
CA LEU A 12 1.98 15.10 27.76
C LEU A 12 0.66 15.25 28.55
N GLN A 13 0.63 16.16 29.53
CA GLN A 13 -0.60 16.48 30.25
C GLN A 13 -1.59 17.26 29.38
N GLU A 14 -1.13 18.19 28.53
CA GLU A 14 -2.01 18.87 27.56
C GLU A 14 -2.63 17.87 26.58
N TRP A 15 -1.83 16.94 26.03
CA TRP A 15 -2.28 15.86 25.16
C TRP A 15 -3.36 15.00 25.80
N LYS A 16 -3.12 14.50 27.02
CA LYS A 16 -4.08 13.66 27.76
C LYS A 16 -5.39 14.38 28.07
N ASN A 17 -5.35 15.71 28.15
CA ASN A 17 -6.49 16.56 28.49
C ASN A 17 -7.11 17.25 27.26
N LEU A 18 -6.73 16.87 26.03
CA LEU A 18 -7.35 17.40 24.82
C LEU A 18 -8.87 17.14 24.84
N LYS A 19 -9.65 18.20 24.64
CA LYS A 19 -11.11 18.10 24.53
C LYS A 19 -11.45 17.23 23.32
N GLY A 20 -12.25 16.19 23.52
CA GLY A 20 -12.55 15.21 22.48
C GLY A 20 -11.85 13.87 22.66
N ASN A 21 -11.33 13.56 23.86
CA ASN A 21 -11.14 12.16 24.26
C ASN A 21 -12.44 11.41 23.93
N PHE A 22 -12.34 10.53 22.94
CA PHE A 22 -13.48 9.78 22.42
C PHE A 22 -14.16 9.14 23.62
N THR A 23 -15.34 9.65 23.96
CA THR A 23 -16.21 9.02 24.94
C THR A 23 -16.45 7.59 24.48
N VAL A 24 -16.84 6.69 25.37
CA VAL A 24 -17.08 5.27 24.99
C VAL A 24 -18.07 5.14 23.83
N THR A 25 -18.91 6.18 23.59
CA THR A 25 -19.81 6.31 22.43
C THR A 25 -19.79 7.75 21.87
N PRO A 26 -18.83 8.10 20.98
CA PRO A 26 -18.75 9.45 20.43
C PRO A 26 -19.81 9.66 19.35
N ASN A 27 -20.48 10.82 19.34
CA ASN A 27 -21.32 11.21 18.20
C ASN A 27 -20.46 11.87 17.10
N TYR A 28 -21.04 12.16 15.92
CA TYR A 28 -20.30 12.76 14.80
C TYR A 28 -19.68 14.13 15.13
N ILE A 29 -20.32 14.93 15.98
CA ILE A 29 -19.79 16.23 16.41
C ILE A 29 -18.59 16.03 17.32
N ASP A 30 -18.65 15.07 18.25
CA ASP A 30 -17.53 14.70 19.12
C ASP A 30 -16.34 14.18 18.29
N LEU A 31 -16.63 13.38 17.25
CA LEU A 31 -15.60 12.89 16.31
C LEU A 31 -14.93 14.05 15.56
N ILE A 32 -15.70 14.97 15.00
CA ILE A 32 -15.16 16.12 14.25
C ILE A 32 -14.34 17.04 15.17
N ILE A 33 -14.86 17.34 16.36
CA ILE A 33 -14.17 18.19 17.35
C ILE A 33 -12.90 17.48 17.85
N GLY A 34 -12.97 16.18 18.12
CA GLY A 34 -11.82 15.38 18.54
C GLY A 34 -10.74 15.34 17.46
N ILE A 35 -11.10 15.09 16.20
CA ILE A 35 -10.18 15.14 15.06
C ILE A 35 -9.57 16.54 14.94
N TRP A 36 -10.38 17.59 14.97
CA TRP A 36 -9.90 18.97 14.83
C TRP A 36 -8.93 19.35 15.95
N ASN A 37 -9.25 19.03 17.20
CA ASN A 37 -8.40 19.33 18.35
C ASN A 37 -7.10 18.52 18.32
N THR A 38 -7.18 17.24 17.95
CA THR A 38 -6.01 16.37 17.81
C THR A 38 -5.10 16.86 16.69
N MET A 39 -5.65 17.13 15.49
CA MET A 39 -4.89 17.65 14.36
C MET A 39 -4.32 19.04 14.68
N SER A 40 -5.11 19.94 15.27
CA SER A 40 -4.64 21.28 15.62
C SER A 40 -3.52 21.22 16.66
N TRP A 41 -3.62 20.35 17.66
CA TRP A 41 -2.56 20.15 18.64
C TRP A 41 -1.33 19.51 18.02
N TYR A 42 -1.50 18.51 17.17
CA TYR A 42 -0.42 17.85 16.43
C TYR A 42 0.32 18.84 15.51
N TYR A 43 -0.40 19.71 14.81
CA TYR A 43 0.15 20.74 13.93
C TYR A 43 0.45 22.07 14.64
N ARG A 44 0.35 22.14 15.98
CA ARG A 44 0.77 23.34 16.70
C ARG A 44 2.28 23.56 16.49
N PRO A 45 2.73 24.83 16.46
CA PRO A 45 4.13 25.17 16.18
C PRO A 45 5.14 24.61 17.17
N VAL A 46 4.73 24.01 18.28
CA VAL A 46 5.66 23.46 19.28
C VAL A 46 6.26 22.13 18.82
N MET A 47 5.47 21.26 18.20
CA MET A 47 5.96 19.97 17.68
C MET A 47 6.82 20.18 16.42
N TRP A 48 6.44 21.14 15.59
CA TRP A 48 7.11 21.47 14.32
C TRP A 48 8.04 22.69 14.43
N ARG A 49 8.43 23.12 15.64
CA ARG A 49 9.12 24.41 15.87
C ARG A 49 10.42 24.56 15.07
N ASN A 50 11.12 23.44 14.90
CA ASN A 50 12.38 23.36 14.18
C ASN A 50 12.22 22.70 12.79
N TYR A 51 10.99 22.42 12.37
CA TYR A 51 10.71 21.77 11.10
C TYR A 51 10.48 22.82 10.02
N THR A 52 11.29 22.78 8.98
CA THR A 52 11.21 23.70 7.84
C THR A 52 10.87 22.91 6.58
N PHE A 53 9.68 23.13 6.02
CA PHE A 53 9.33 22.53 4.73
C PHE A 53 9.96 23.35 3.59
N PRO A 54 10.63 22.73 2.60
CA PRO A 54 10.75 21.30 2.36
C PRO A 54 12.00 20.62 2.97
N HIS A 55 12.94 21.37 3.58
CA HIS A 55 14.24 20.83 4.01
C HIS A 55 14.13 19.70 5.03
N SER A 56 13.48 19.93 6.18
CA SER A 56 13.33 18.92 7.24
C SER A 56 12.57 17.69 6.77
N PHE A 57 11.58 17.88 5.88
CA PHE A 57 10.88 16.77 5.23
C PHE A 57 11.83 15.89 4.42
N ILE A 58 12.63 16.51 3.55
CA ILE A 58 13.58 15.78 2.68
C ILE A 58 14.66 15.09 3.51
N GLU A 59 15.13 15.74 4.56
CA GLU A 59 16.14 15.17 5.47
C GLU A 59 15.61 13.94 6.21
N GLU A 60 14.40 14.03 6.80
CA GLU A 60 13.75 12.90 7.46
C GLU A 60 13.43 11.78 6.46
N PHE A 61 12.91 12.14 5.28
CA PHE A 61 12.63 11.18 4.23
C PHE A 61 13.90 10.43 3.82
N ALA A 62 15.00 11.14 3.54
CA ALA A 62 16.27 10.55 3.16
C ALA A 62 16.87 9.68 4.28
N ARG A 63 16.70 10.07 5.56
CA ARG A 63 17.19 9.32 6.72
C ARG A 63 16.47 7.98 6.88
N HIS A 64 15.17 7.95 6.65
CA HIS A 64 14.35 6.73 6.80
C HIS A 64 14.29 5.91 5.52
N PHE A 65 14.74 6.45 4.39
CA PHE A 65 14.74 5.76 3.11
C PHE A 65 15.80 4.64 3.11
N TYR A 66 15.36 3.41 3.27
CA TYR A 66 16.23 2.24 3.18
C TYR A 66 15.63 1.17 2.25
N PHE A 67 16.29 0.98 1.12
CA PHE A 67 15.93 -0.03 0.14
C PHE A 67 17.17 -0.69 -0.48
N PRO A 68 17.56 -1.89 -0.03
CA PRO A 68 18.78 -2.53 -0.50
C PRO A 68 18.55 -3.20 -1.88
N LEU A 69 19.64 -3.30 -2.67
CA LEU A 69 19.57 -3.72 -4.08
C LEU A 69 19.07 -5.16 -4.27
N ASP A 70 19.33 -6.05 -3.31
CA ASP A 70 18.80 -7.43 -3.29
C ASP A 70 17.26 -7.45 -3.39
N GLN A 71 16.60 -6.48 -2.76
CA GLN A 71 15.15 -6.36 -2.78
C GLN A 71 14.65 -5.87 -4.14
N VAL A 72 15.41 -5.02 -4.83
CA VAL A 72 15.10 -4.59 -6.20
C VAL A 72 15.15 -5.80 -7.13
N TYR A 73 16.22 -6.59 -7.05
CA TYR A 73 16.35 -7.81 -7.85
C TYR A 73 15.21 -8.78 -7.57
N CYS A 74 14.82 -8.97 -6.31
CA CYS A 74 13.69 -9.81 -5.93
C CYS A 74 12.39 -9.37 -6.62
N ILE A 75 12.06 -8.07 -6.61
CA ILE A 75 10.87 -7.52 -7.28
C ILE A 75 10.92 -7.74 -8.79
N VAL A 76 12.08 -7.51 -9.41
CA VAL A 76 12.26 -7.72 -10.86
C VAL A 76 12.09 -9.20 -11.23
N TYR A 77 12.72 -10.12 -10.49
CA TYR A 77 12.54 -11.56 -10.71
C TYR A 77 11.09 -11.99 -10.50
N LEU A 78 10.41 -11.42 -9.51
CA LEU A 78 9.00 -11.68 -9.27
C LEU A 78 8.11 -11.17 -10.41
N ALA A 79 8.39 -9.99 -10.96
CA ALA A 79 7.68 -9.47 -12.13
C ALA A 79 7.88 -10.34 -13.37
N ILE A 80 9.10 -10.85 -13.60
CA ILE A 80 9.38 -11.81 -14.67
C ILE A 80 8.59 -13.10 -14.45
N PHE A 81 8.62 -13.63 -13.23
CA PHE A 81 7.87 -14.83 -12.86
C PHE A 81 6.36 -14.65 -13.06
N ILE A 82 5.79 -13.54 -12.61
CA ILE A 82 4.37 -13.18 -12.82
C ILE A 82 4.06 -13.08 -14.32
N THR A 83 4.98 -12.56 -15.14
CA THR A 83 4.82 -12.49 -16.60
C THR A 83 4.77 -13.87 -17.23
N ILE A 84 5.63 -14.79 -16.79
CA ILE A 84 5.61 -16.19 -17.24
C ILE A 84 4.29 -16.85 -16.82
N LEU A 85 3.86 -16.66 -15.56
CA LEU A 85 2.58 -17.17 -15.08
C LEU A 85 1.40 -16.60 -15.88
N ARG A 86 1.41 -15.31 -16.20
CA ARG A 86 0.39 -14.67 -17.04
C ARG A 86 0.29 -15.34 -18.42
N TYR A 87 1.43 -15.63 -19.03
CA TYR A 87 1.49 -16.30 -20.32
C TYR A 87 0.95 -17.73 -20.25
N LEU A 88 1.35 -18.48 -19.22
CA LEU A 88 0.85 -19.84 -18.98
C LEU A 88 -0.67 -19.83 -18.69
N PHE A 89 -1.14 -18.91 -17.86
CA PHE A 89 -2.56 -18.73 -17.53
C PHE A 89 -3.38 -18.47 -18.79
N GLU A 90 -2.89 -17.63 -19.70
CA GLU A 90 -3.56 -17.40 -20.98
C GLU A 90 -3.70 -18.68 -21.79
N LYS A 91 -2.59 -19.40 -21.92
CA LYS A 91 -2.49 -20.56 -22.80
C LYS A 91 -3.30 -21.74 -22.26
N LEU A 92 -3.22 -21.97 -20.95
CA LEU A 92 -3.77 -23.15 -20.27
C LEU A 92 -5.20 -22.95 -19.78
N ILE A 93 -5.59 -21.73 -19.41
CA ILE A 93 -6.90 -21.45 -18.80
C ILE A 93 -7.74 -20.58 -19.74
N CYS A 94 -7.24 -19.41 -20.17
CA CYS A 94 -8.06 -18.49 -20.97
C CYS A 94 -8.45 -19.06 -22.33
N LYS A 95 -7.49 -19.63 -23.09
CA LYS A 95 -7.76 -20.19 -24.43
C LYS A 95 -8.88 -21.25 -24.41
N PRO A 96 -8.80 -22.33 -23.60
CA PRO A 96 -9.88 -23.33 -23.57
C PRO A 96 -11.21 -22.74 -23.11
N LEU A 97 -11.22 -21.84 -22.13
CA LEU A 97 -12.45 -21.15 -21.69
C LEU A 97 -13.07 -20.31 -22.81
N VAL A 98 -12.27 -19.60 -23.58
CA VAL A 98 -12.74 -18.76 -24.70
C VAL A 98 -13.37 -19.62 -25.81
N TYR A 99 -12.81 -20.81 -26.10
CA TYR A 99 -13.40 -21.74 -27.05
C TYR A 99 -14.70 -22.34 -26.53
N TRP A 100 -14.72 -22.75 -25.26
CA TRP A 100 -15.89 -23.34 -24.61
C TRP A 100 -17.07 -22.35 -24.51
N LEU A 101 -16.79 -21.08 -24.20
CA LEU A 101 -17.80 -20.02 -24.08
C LEU A 101 -18.24 -19.43 -25.44
N GLY A 102 -17.60 -19.79 -26.56
CA GLY A 102 -18.00 -19.31 -27.88
C GLY A 102 -17.89 -17.78 -28.08
N LEU A 103 -16.95 -17.12 -27.39
CA LEU A 103 -16.88 -15.65 -27.36
C LEU A 103 -16.65 -15.02 -28.74
N LYS A 104 -17.15 -13.79 -28.95
CA LYS A 104 -16.91 -13.01 -30.17
C LYS A 104 -15.44 -12.57 -30.26
N ALA A 105 -14.93 -12.35 -31.47
CA ALA A 105 -13.51 -12.04 -31.71
C ALA A 105 -12.97 -10.84 -30.92
N ILE A 106 -13.78 -9.81 -30.68
CA ILE A 106 -13.41 -8.65 -29.87
C ILE A 106 -13.23 -9.04 -28.39
N ASP A 107 -14.15 -9.86 -27.87
CA ASP A 107 -14.13 -10.30 -26.47
C ASP A 107 -13.00 -11.31 -26.22
N LYS A 108 -12.68 -12.15 -27.21
CA LYS A 108 -11.52 -13.07 -27.15
C LYS A 108 -10.20 -12.33 -26.87
N LYS A 109 -10.03 -11.12 -27.41
CA LYS A 109 -8.80 -10.32 -27.22
C LYS A 109 -8.73 -9.64 -25.85
N LYS A 110 -9.88 -9.32 -25.24
CA LYS A 110 -9.94 -8.59 -23.96
C LYS A 110 -10.05 -9.52 -22.75
N PHE A 111 -10.64 -10.70 -22.94
CA PHE A 111 -10.91 -11.65 -21.87
C PHE A 111 -9.66 -12.06 -21.08
N PRO A 112 -8.51 -12.38 -21.70
CA PRO A 112 -7.33 -12.80 -20.96
C PRO A 112 -6.81 -11.78 -19.94
N GLU A 113 -6.84 -10.48 -20.30
CA GLU A 113 -6.44 -9.39 -19.40
C GLU A 113 -7.37 -9.36 -18.17
N SER A 114 -8.68 -9.33 -18.38
CA SER A 114 -9.67 -9.27 -17.30
C SER A 114 -9.65 -10.51 -16.41
N ALA A 115 -9.53 -11.70 -17.00
CA ALA A 115 -9.47 -12.96 -16.28
C ALA A 115 -8.21 -13.05 -15.41
N TRP A 116 -7.06 -12.62 -15.93
CA TRP A 116 -5.82 -12.56 -15.17
C TRP A 116 -5.90 -11.61 -13.98
N LYS A 117 -6.41 -10.39 -14.20
CA LYS A 117 -6.58 -9.40 -13.13
C LYS A 117 -7.53 -9.92 -12.06
N CYS A 118 -8.66 -10.51 -12.46
CA CYS A 118 -9.61 -11.13 -11.53
C CYS A 118 -8.93 -12.22 -10.68
N PHE A 119 -8.20 -13.14 -11.31
CA PHE A 119 -7.47 -14.21 -10.62
C PHE A 119 -6.45 -13.65 -9.62
N PHE A 120 -5.57 -12.76 -10.07
CA PHE A 120 -4.50 -12.22 -9.24
C PHE A 120 -5.04 -11.37 -8.08
N TYR A 121 -6.01 -10.49 -8.35
CA TYR A 121 -6.62 -9.66 -7.30
C TYR A 121 -7.41 -10.49 -6.31
N THR A 122 -8.08 -11.56 -6.72
CA THR A 122 -8.76 -12.46 -5.78
C THR A 122 -7.76 -13.09 -4.82
N LEU A 123 -6.66 -13.66 -5.34
CA LEU A 123 -5.63 -14.27 -4.49
C LEU A 123 -4.99 -13.28 -3.52
N THR A 124 -4.57 -12.12 -4.02
CA THR A 124 -3.92 -11.10 -3.18
C THR A 124 -4.88 -10.46 -2.19
N TRP A 125 -6.14 -10.24 -2.56
CA TRP A 125 -7.18 -9.75 -1.65
C TRP A 125 -7.45 -10.78 -0.54
N SER A 126 -7.61 -12.06 -0.87
CA SER A 126 -7.78 -13.11 0.14
C SER A 126 -6.57 -13.21 1.08
N TYR A 127 -5.36 -13.06 0.56
CA TYR A 127 -4.16 -13.04 1.39
C TYR A 127 -4.09 -11.79 2.28
N SER A 128 -4.46 -10.61 1.78
CA SER A 128 -4.62 -9.39 2.61
C SER A 128 -5.62 -9.59 3.73
N VAL A 129 -6.79 -10.17 3.44
CA VAL A 129 -7.82 -10.44 4.45
C VAL A 129 -7.29 -11.42 5.50
N TYR A 130 -6.59 -12.48 5.08
CA TYR A 130 -5.93 -13.39 6.00
C TYR A 130 -4.96 -12.66 6.93
N LEU A 131 -4.07 -11.83 6.39
CA LEU A 131 -3.10 -11.08 7.18
C LEU A 131 -3.77 -10.09 8.13
N LEU A 132 -4.69 -9.26 7.65
CA LEU A 132 -5.24 -8.13 8.40
C LEU A 132 -6.36 -8.50 9.37
N HIS A 133 -6.97 -9.68 9.24
CA HIS A 133 -8.07 -10.10 10.09
C HIS A 133 -7.71 -11.29 11.00
N TYR A 134 -6.97 -12.26 10.48
CA TYR A 134 -6.72 -13.52 11.19
C TYR A 134 -5.33 -13.58 11.80
N ARG A 135 -4.32 -13.00 11.12
CA ARG A 135 -2.94 -13.06 11.61
C ARG A 135 -2.56 -11.84 12.45
N TYR A 136 -2.95 -10.66 11.99
CA TYR A 136 -2.80 -9.40 12.70
C TYR A 136 -4.19 -8.82 12.89
N SER A 137 -4.51 -8.26 14.06
CA SER A 137 -5.80 -7.62 14.31
C SER A 137 -5.90 -6.20 13.71
N TYR A 138 -5.11 -5.90 12.66
CA TYR A 138 -4.96 -4.56 12.12
C TYR A 138 -6.24 -4.01 11.47
N PHE A 139 -7.14 -4.88 11.00
CA PHE A 139 -8.42 -4.43 10.46
C PHE A 139 -9.36 -3.90 11.55
N GLN A 140 -9.41 -4.57 12.70
CA GLN A 140 -10.26 -4.21 13.84
C GLN A 140 -9.60 -3.12 14.70
N GLU A 141 -8.28 -3.19 14.84
CA GLU A 141 -7.47 -2.33 15.69
C GLU A 141 -6.30 -1.72 14.88
N PRO A 142 -6.59 -0.76 13.99
CA PRO A 142 -5.57 -0.20 13.09
C PRO A 142 -4.40 0.47 13.80
N TYR A 143 -4.57 0.90 15.04
CA TYR A 143 -3.51 1.54 15.83
C TYR A 143 -2.36 0.58 16.17
N LEU A 144 -2.60 -0.74 16.15
CA LEU A 144 -1.59 -1.76 16.44
C LEU A 144 -0.46 -1.80 15.40
N ILE A 145 -0.66 -1.24 14.19
CA ILE A 145 0.41 -1.16 13.19
C ILE A 145 1.59 -0.28 13.65
N TRP A 146 1.33 0.61 14.60
CA TRP A 146 2.31 1.52 15.19
C TRP A 146 2.83 1.03 16.55
N ASP A 147 2.38 -0.13 17.00
CA ASP A 147 2.88 -0.67 18.26
C ASP A 147 4.34 -1.09 18.11
N ASP A 148 5.15 -0.69 19.09
CA ASP A 148 6.61 -0.82 19.09
C ASP A 148 7.34 -0.22 17.87
N TRP A 149 6.68 0.55 17.00
CA TRP A 149 7.29 1.07 15.77
C TRP A 149 8.56 1.88 16.07
N SER A 150 9.61 1.59 15.31
CA SER A 150 10.88 2.31 15.37
C SER A 150 11.46 2.44 13.95
N PRO A 151 12.14 3.57 13.63
CA PRO A 151 12.84 3.74 12.36
C PRO A 151 13.67 2.52 11.95
N GLY A 152 13.47 2.01 10.73
CA GLY A 152 14.24 0.89 10.20
C GLY A 152 13.90 -0.47 10.83
N MET A 153 12.79 -0.60 11.55
CA MET A 153 12.33 -1.86 12.12
C MET A 153 12.28 -3.00 11.08
N HIS A 154 12.59 -4.20 11.53
CA HIS A 154 12.46 -5.41 10.72
C HIS A 154 10.98 -5.69 10.39
N ILE A 155 10.64 -5.70 9.10
CA ILE A 155 9.29 -6.05 8.64
C ILE A 155 9.12 -7.57 8.64
N PRO A 156 8.07 -8.11 9.30
CA PRO A 156 7.70 -9.52 9.21
C PRO A 156 7.61 -10.02 7.75
N PHE A 157 8.12 -11.22 7.49
CA PHE A 157 8.26 -11.75 6.13
C PHE A 157 6.93 -11.82 5.37
N ASP A 158 5.83 -12.13 6.05
CA ASP A 158 4.49 -12.20 5.49
C ASP A 158 4.01 -10.84 4.96
N ILE A 159 4.16 -9.76 5.74
CA ILE A 159 3.87 -8.39 5.31
C ILE A 159 4.82 -7.97 4.17
N LYS A 160 6.12 -8.24 4.33
CA LYS A 160 7.14 -7.96 3.30
C LYS A 160 6.79 -8.63 1.97
N SER A 161 6.38 -9.90 1.99
CA SER A 161 5.99 -10.63 0.79
C SER A 161 4.83 -9.97 0.05
N MET A 162 3.86 -9.40 0.77
CA MET A 162 2.75 -8.67 0.16
C MET A 162 3.20 -7.42 -0.58
N TYR A 163 4.07 -6.62 0.03
CA TYR A 163 4.67 -5.46 -0.64
C TYR A 163 5.37 -5.87 -1.94
N PHE A 164 6.13 -6.97 -1.90
CA PHE A 164 6.94 -7.41 -3.03
C PHE A 164 6.06 -7.98 -4.15
N ILE A 165 5.06 -8.79 -3.80
CA ILE A 165 4.07 -9.34 -4.74
C ILE A 165 3.30 -8.22 -5.43
N GLN A 166 2.82 -7.22 -4.68
CA GLN A 166 2.10 -6.09 -5.27
C GLN A 166 3.02 -5.25 -6.18
N CYS A 167 4.23 -4.92 -5.72
CA CYS A 167 5.18 -4.15 -6.52
C CYS A 167 5.58 -4.90 -7.81
N GLY A 168 5.88 -6.19 -7.70
CA GLY A 168 6.18 -7.06 -8.85
C GLY A 168 5.01 -7.20 -9.82
N PHE A 169 3.78 -7.25 -9.32
CA PHE A 169 2.58 -7.27 -10.15
C PHE A 169 2.35 -5.95 -10.89
N TYR A 170 2.57 -4.80 -10.25
CA TYR A 170 2.46 -3.51 -10.92
C TYR A 170 3.58 -3.31 -11.96
N LEU A 171 4.79 -3.79 -11.69
CA LEU A 171 5.88 -3.82 -12.67
C LEU A 171 5.53 -4.72 -13.87
N HIS A 172 5.00 -5.92 -13.61
CA HIS A 172 4.44 -6.78 -14.66
C HIS A 172 3.30 -6.07 -15.41
N SER A 173 2.41 -5.34 -14.73
CA SER A 173 1.28 -4.65 -15.34
C SER A 173 1.72 -3.51 -16.27
N VAL A 174 2.85 -2.84 -15.98
CA VAL A 174 3.48 -1.90 -16.92
C VAL A 174 3.90 -2.63 -18.19
N TYR A 175 4.65 -3.73 -18.06
CA TYR A 175 5.04 -4.55 -19.22
C TYR A 175 3.83 -5.10 -19.99
N GLY A 176 2.83 -5.62 -19.28
CA GLY A 176 1.58 -6.13 -19.83
C GLY A 176 0.85 -5.06 -20.63
N THR A 177 0.68 -3.86 -20.05
CA THR A 177 0.04 -2.72 -20.73
C THR A 177 0.79 -2.33 -22.00
N LEU A 178 2.13 -2.32 -21.99
CA LEU A 178 2.95 -1.92 -23.13
C LEU A 178 2.98 -2.95 -24.26
N TYR A 179 3.00 -4.25 -23.94
CA TYR A 179 3.34 -5.31 -24.91
C TYR A 179 2.35 -6.46 -25.02
N MET A 180 1.55 -6.75 -24.00
CA MET A 180 0.65 -7.92 -23.98
C MET A 180 -0.83 -7.56 -24.15
N ASP A 181 -1.26 -6.46 -23.52
CA ASP A 181 -2.67 -6.11 -23.38
C ASP A 181 -3.17 -5.33 -24.58
N TYR A 182 -4.48 -5.39 -24.80
CA TYR A 182 -5.11 -4.63 -25.88
C TYR A 182 -5.07 -3.13 -25.56
N LYS A 183 -4.56 -2.31 -26.48
CA LYS A 183 -4.52 -0.85 -26.30
C LYS A 183 -5.93 -0.27 -26.23
N ARG A 184 -6.35 0.12 -25.02
CA ARG A 184 -7.62 0.80 -24.74
C ARG A 184 -7.45 2.33 -24.79
N LYS A 185 -8.56 3.07 -24.77
CA LYS A 185 -8.56 4.56 -24.83
C LYS A 185 -7.92 5.20 -23.58
N ASP A 186 -7.97 4.50 -22.46
CA ASP A 186 -7.39 4.85 -21.16
C ASP A 186 -5.92 4.42 -21.00
N PHE A 187 -5.25 4.01 -22.08
CA PHE A 187 -3.88 3.46 -22.05
C PHE A 187 -2.88 4.30 -21.23
N TYR A 188 -2.76 5.60 -21.52
CA TYR A 188 -1.79 6.46 -20.82
C TYR A 188 -2.15 6.67 -19.35
N VAL A 189 -3.45 6.77 -19.05
CA VAL A 189 -3.94 6.95 -17.68
C VAL A 189 -3.67 5.69 -16.86
N MET A 190 -3.90 4.50 -17.42
CA MET A 190 -3.61 3.23 -16.75
C MET A 190 -2.10 3.01 -16.58
N LEU A 191 -1.28 3.36 -17.57
CA LEU A 191 0.17 3.28 -17.46
C LEU A 191 0.70 4.20 -16.36
N LEU A 192 0.24 5.45 -16.33
CA LEU A 192 0.58 6.40 -15.27
C LEU A 192 0.12 5.90 -13.90
N HIS A 193 -1.10 5.37 -13.81
CA HIS A 193 -1.62 4.76 -12.59
C HIS A 193 -0.68 3.67 -12.07
N HIS A 194 -0.23 2.75 -12.93
CA HIS A 194 0.71 1.69 -12.53
C HIS A 194 2.05 2.24 -12.02
N VAL A 195 2.58 3.29 -12.64
CA VAL A 195 3.81 3.97 -12.16
C VAL A 195 3.59 4.61 -10.80
N VAL A 196 2.47 5.33 -10.62
CA VAL A 196 2.14 6.01 -9.37
C VAL A 196 1.88 4.99 -8.24
N THR A 197 1.11 3.94 -8.48
CA THR A 197 0.84 2.91 -7.46
C THR A 197 2.12 2.18 -7.05
N MET A 198 2.98 1.84 -8.02
CA MET A 198 4.28 1.24 -7.72
C MET A 198 5.15 2.18 -6.89
N ALA A 199 5.19 3.48 -7.22
CA ALA A 199 5.92 4.48 -6.44
C ALA A 199 5.37 4.61 -5.01
N LEU A 200 4.05 4.63 -4.83
CA LEU A 200 3.41 4.69 -3.50
C LEU A 200 3.74 3.46 -2.64
N ILE A 201 3.64 2.26 -3.21
CA ILE A 201 3.99 1.01 -2.53
C ILE A 201 5.48 0.99 -2.17
N PHE A 202 6.32 1.39 -3.12
CA PHE A 202 7.77 1.43 -2.93
C PHE A 202 8.17 2.40 -1.83
N VAL A 203 7.69 3.64 -1.88
CA VAL A 203 7.96 4.66 -0.85
C VAL A 203 7.44 4.18 0.50
N SER A 204 6.20 3.68 0.58
CA SER A 204 5.64 3.16 1.83
C SER A 204 6.50 2.08 2.49
N TYR A 205 7.16 1.22 1.71
CA TYR A 205 8.03 0.18 2.25
C TYR A 205 9.45 0.70 2.56
N ALA A 206 9.95 1.63 1.73
CA ALA A 206 11.29 2.17 1.86
C ALA A 206 11.42 3.10 3.07
N THR A 207 10.37 3.84 3.44
CA THR A 207 10.36 4.82 4.54
C THR A 207 9.82 4.25 5.86
N ARG A 208 10.26 3.05 6.22
CA ARG A 208 9.76 2.32 7.39
C ARG A 208 10.46 2.65 8.70
#